data_AF-A0A9D5EGV9-F1
#
_entry.id   AF-A0A9D5EGV9-F1
#
_cell.length_a   1.000
_cell.length_b   1.000
_cell.length_c   1.000
_cell.angle_alpha   90.00
_cell.angle_beta   90.00
_cell.angle_gamma   90.00
#
_symmetry.space_group_name_H-M   'P 1'
#
loop_
_entity.id
_entity.type
_entity.pdbx_description
1 polymer ?
#
loop_
_entity_poly.entity_id
_entity_poly.type
_entity_poly.pdbx_seq_one_letter_code
_entity_poly.pdbx_strand_id
1 'polypeptide(L)'
;MFFLAVAAALLASAACGNGGDAPKPTGNELSDEQYLAAICSGTSKFSDALISKTKPEEIGAVIKQFAADMKKLDPPGDLKSYNEQFVKYLENAVADPTSLVTQNPPLPAKEARARLAAKETSVPECKDGTFFSRGAGATPSP
;
A
#
# COMPACT_ATOMS: atom_id res chain seq x y z
N MET A 1 33.88 35.62 49.27
CA MET A 1 33.98 34.38 48.48
C MET A 1 32.76 34.30 47.59
N PHE A 2 32.97 34.45 46.28
CA PHE A 2 31.98 34.24 45.22
C PHE A 2 31.64 32.74 45.12
N PHE A 3 30.37 32.38 44.93
CA PHE A 3 29.99 31.33 43.97
C PHE A 3 28.55 31.55 43.47
N LEU A 4 28.48 31.90 42.19
CA LEU A 4 27.34 31.86 41.29
C LEU A 4 26.97 30.40 41.00
N ALA A 5 25.68 30.07 40.86
CA ALA A 5 25.20 29.14 39.83
C ALA A 5 23.67 29.18 39.71
N VAL A 6 23.22 29.85 38.64
CA VAL A 6 21.89 29.74 38.04
C VAL A 6 21.79 28.39 37.33
N ALA A 7 20.67 27.68 37.47
CA ALA A 7 20.29 26.64 36.52
C ALA A 7 18.77 26.65 36.30
N ALA A 8 18.38 27.34 35.24
CA ALA A 8 17.11 27.16 34.54
C ALA A 8 17.33 26.16 33.38
N ALA A 9 16.48 25.15 33.27
CA ALA A 9 16.21 24.38 32.03
C ALA A 9 14.91 23.59 32.28
N LEU A 10 13.76 24.02 31.75
CA LEU A 10 13.25 23.74 30.40
C LEU A 10 12.84 22.27 30.16
N LEU A 11 11.53 22.05 30.22
CA LEU A 11 10.68 21.29 29.28
C LEU A 11 11.34 20.15 28.49
N ALA A 12 10.95 18.91 28.80
CA ALA A 12 10.76 17.86 27.81
C ALA A 12 9.69 16.88 28.31
N SER A 13 8.45 17.10 27.90
CA SER A 13 7.42 16.07 27.88
C SER A 13 7.87 14.97 26.93
N ALA A 14 8.49 13.92 27.48
CA ALA A 14 8.71 12.66 26.79
C ALA A 14 7.34 12.02 26.54
N ALA A 15 6.72 12.38 25.41
CA ALA A 15 5.75 11.50 24.76
C ALA A 15 6.54 10.26 24.32
N CYS A 16 6.51 9.26 25.19
CA CYS A 16 7.19 7.99 25.00
C CYS A 16 6.66 7.38 23.71
N GLY A 17 7.55 7.27 22.72
CA GLY A 17 7.30 6.55 21.49
C GLY A 17 6.83 5.15 21.82
N ASN A 18 5.59 4.86 21.42
CA ASN A 18 5.14 3.49 21.27
C ASN A 18 5.86 2.93 20.05
N GLY A 19 7.09 2.47 20.27
CA GLY A 19 7.83 1.63 19.34
C GLY A 19 7.02 0.38 19.12
N GLY A 20 6.15 0.41 18.12
CA GLY A 20 5.65 -0.80 17.51
C GLY A 20 6.84 -1.43 16.83
N ASP A 21 7.40 -2.48 17.45
CA ASP A 21 8.25 -3.44 16.77
C ASP A 21 7.50 -3.89 15.51
N ALA A 22 7.84 -3.26 14.39
CA ALA A 22 7.44 -3.77 13.10
C ALA A 22 8.01 -5.20 13.02
N PRO A 23 7.17 -6.23 12.81
CA PRO A 23 7.64 -7.60 12.80
C PRO A 23 8.81 -7.73 11.82
N LYS A 24 9.92 -8.28 12.32
CA LYS A 24 11.13 -8.47 11.54
C LYS A 24 10.82 -9.48 10.42
N PRO A 25 11.17 -9.21 9.14
CA PRO A 25 10.82 -10.09 8.04
C PRO A 25 11.30 -11.52 8.29
N THR A 26 10.43 -12.52 8.09
CA THR A 26 10.74 -13.94 8.37
C THR A 26 11.63 -14.59 7.30
N GLY A 27 12.43 -13.80 6.58
CA GLY A 27 13.44 -14.23 5.61
C GLY A 27 12.94 -14.50 4.18
N ASN A 28 11.65 -14.83 4.00
CA ASN A 28 11.03 -15.10 2.69
C ASN A 28 10.01 -14.04 2.25
N GLU A 29 9.68 -13.09 3.12
CA GLU A 29 8.76 -12.00 2.79
C GLU A 29 9.38 -11.08 1.73
N LEU A 30 8.55 -10.63 0.79
CA LEU A 30 8.93 -9.65 -0.21
C LEU A 30 9.32 -8.32 0.45
N SER A 31 10.21 -7.58 -0.20
CA SER A 31 10.40 -6.17 0.12
C SER A 31 9.17 -5.34 -0.29
N ASP A 32 9.02 -4.15 0.29
CA ASP A 32 7.97 -3.21 -0.13
C ASP A 32 8.00 -2.95 -1.65
N GLU A 33 9.20 -2.81 -2.23
CA GLU A 33 9.41 -2.54 -3.64
C GLU A 33 8.99 -3.73 -4.52
N GLN A 34 9.31 -4.96 -4.11
CA GLN A 34 8.88 -6.17 -4.82
C GLN A 34 7.37 -6.37 -4.73
N TYR A 35 6.77 -6.07 -3.56
CA TYR A 35 5.33 -6.10 -3.39
C TYR A 35 4.62 -5.03 -4.23
N LEU A 36 5.17 -3.80 -4.26
CA LEU A 36 4.71 -2.71 -5.12
C LEU A 36 4.80 -3.06 -6.61
N ALA A 37 5.90 -3.68 -7.05
CA ALA A 37 6.07 -4.09 -8.44
C ALA A 37 4.92 -5.02 -8.88
N ALA A 38 4.52 -5.97 -8.03
CA ALA A 38 3.39 -6.86 -8.30
C ALA A 38 2.06 -6.10 -8.40
N ILE A 39 1.78 -5.20 -7.45
CA ILE A 39 0.56 -4.37 -7.46
C ILE A 39 0.50 -3.49 -8.72
N CYS A 40 1.58 -2.79 -9.02
CA CYS A 40 1.65 -1.87 -10.14
C CYS A 40 1.61 -2.60 -11.49
N SER A 41 2.25 -3.75 -11.62
CA SER A 41 2.14 -4.59 -12.81
C SER A 41 0.72 -5.08 -13.05
N GLY A 42 0.03 -5.57 -12.00
CA GLY A 42 -1.36 -6.00 -12.12
C GLY A 42 -2.32 -4.85 -12.45
N THR A 43 -2.13 -3.70 -11.82
CA THR A 43 -2.92 -2.49 -12.07
C THR A 43 -2.73 -1.98 -13.50
N SER A 44 -1.49 -2.02 -14.02
CA SER A 44 -1.18 -1.66 -15.41
C SER A 44 -1.86 -2.61 -16.38
N LYS A 45 -1.76 -3.94 -16.17
CA LYS A 45 -2.44 -4.94 -17.01
C LYS A 45 -3.95 -4.78 -17.00
N PHE A 46 -4.55 -4.46 -15.85
CA PHE A 46 -5.97 -4.17 -15.75
C PHE A 46 -6.34 -2.90 -16.53
N SER A 47 -5.57 -1.82 -16.38
CA SER A 47 -5.78 -0.57 -17.12
C SER A 47 -5.66 -0.79 -18.64
N ASP A 48 -4.65 -1.54 -19.08
CA ASP A 48 -4.48 -1.94 -20.48
C ASP A 48 -5.67 -2.77 -20.97
N ALA A 49 -6.22 -3.66 -20.13
CA ALA A 49 -7.38 -4.47 -20.47
C ALA A 49 -8.64 -3.61 -20.65
N LEU A 50 -8.86 -2.59 -19.81
CA LEU A 50 -9.98 -1.65 -19.96
C LEU A 50 -9.94 -0.89 -21.30
N ILE A 51 -8.74 -0.63 -21.82
CA ILE A 51 -8.55 0.10 -23.08
C ILE A 51 -8.60 -0.84 -24.29
N SER A 52 -8.00 -2.02 -24.17
CA SER A 52 -7.75 -2.92 -25.31
C SER A 52 -8.75 -4.05 -25.48
N LYS A 53 -9.52 -4.41 -24.43
CA LYS A 53 -10.51 -5.49 -24.48
C LYS A 53 -11.90 -4.92 -24.65
N THR A 54 -12.71 -5.59 -25.46
CA THR A 54 -14.09 -5.17 -25.76
C THR A 54 -15.13 -6.02 -25.05
N LYS A 55 -14.70 -7.04 -24.29
CA LYS A 55 -15.57 -8.00 -23.61
C LYS A 55 -15.30 -8.00 -22.11
N PRO A 56 -16.33 -7.87 -21.26
CA PRO A 56 -16.17 -7.92 -19.81
C PRO A 56 -15.44 -9.17 -19.32
N GLU A 57 -15.68 -10.34 -19.93
CA GLU A 57 -15.09 -11.61 -19.52
C GLU A 57 -13.57 -11.63 -19.71
N GLU A 58 -13.06 -10.95 -20.73
CA GLU A 58 -11.62 -10.83 -21.00
C GLU A 58 -10.94 -9.93 -19.95
N ILE A 59 -11.63 -8.88 -19.50
CA ILE A 59 -11.18 -8.01 -18.41
C ILE A 59 -11.21 -8.80 -17.10
N GLY A 60 -12.30 -9.53 -16.84
CA GLY A 60 -12.45 -10.40 -15.67
C GLY A 60 -11.37 -11.47 -15.58
N ALA A 61 -10.91 -12.02 -16.72
CA ALA A 61 -9.79 -12.96 -16.75
C ALA A 61 -8.46 -12.32 -16.29
N VAL A 62 -8.21 -11.05 -16.64
CA VAL A 62 -7.04 -10.30 -16.17
C VAL A 62 -7.12 -10.05 -14.66
N ILE A 63 -8.28 -9.65 -14.16
CA ILE A 63 -8.52 -9.46 -12.71
C ILE A 63 -8.31 -10.77 -11.95
N LYS A 64 -8.85 -11.89 -12.47
CA LYS A 64 -8.67 -13.22 -11.89
C LYS A 64 -7.21 -13.63 -11.81
N GLN A 65 -6.44 -13.38 -12.87
CA GLN A 65 -5.00 -13.64 -12.87
C GLN A 65 -4.28 -12.74 -11.85
N PHE A 66 -4.65 -11.46 -11.77
CA PHE A 66 -4.07 -10.54 -10.80
C PHE A 66 -4.32 -11.01 -9.35
N ALA A 67 -5.55 -11.39 -9.02
CA ALA A 67 -5.87 -11.96 -7.71
C ALA A 67 -5.05 -13.22 -7.41
N ALA A 68 -4.91 -14.11 -8.39
CA ALA A 68 -4.13 -15.34 -8.25
C ALA A 68 -2.62 -15.08 -8.06
N ASP A 69 -2.08 -14.06 -8.70
CA ASP A 69 -0.69 -13.64 -8.53
C ASP A 69 -0.47 -13.05 -7.14
N MET A 70 -1.36 -12.16 -6.68
CA MET A 70 -1.31 -11.57 -5.33
C MET A 70 -1.45 -12.62 -4.22
N LYS A 71 -2.22 -13.69 -4.44
CA LYS A 71 -2.35 -14.82 -3.50
C LYS A 71 -1.07 -15.62 -3.29
N LYS A 72 -0.17 -15.62 -4.27
CA LYS A 72 1.09 -16.39 -4.22
C LYS A 72 2.23 -15.62 -3.55
N LEU A 73 2.03 -14.33 -3.30
CA LEU A 73 3.05 -13.49 -2.68
C LEU A 73 3.08 -13.72 -1.17
N ASP A 74 4.27 -13.62 -0.59
CA ASP A 74 4.47 -13.43 0.85
C ASP A 74 4.76 -11.95 1.08
N PRO A 75 3.76 -11.11 1.34
CA PRO A 75 3.97 -9.66 1.51
C PRO A 75 4.72 -9.37 2.82
N PRO A 76 5.25 -8.15 3.00
CA PRO A 76 5.73 -7.68 4.29
C PRO A 76 4.73 -7.98 5.42
N GLY A 77 5.21 -8.38 6.59
CA GLY A 77 4.36 -8.87 7.68
C GLY A 77 3.18 -7.96 8.05
N ASP A 78 3.38 -6.65 8.05
CA ASP A 78 2.34 -5.65 8.34
C ASP A 78 1.31 -5.45 7.21
N LEU A 79 1.57 -6.02 6.03
CA LEU A 79 0.71 -5.97 4.85
C LEU A 79 -0.05 -7.28 4.59
N LYS A 80 0.16 -8.35 5.38
CA LYS A 80 -0.52 -9.65 5.17
C LYS A 80 -2.05 -9.54 5.18
N SER A 81 -2.61 -8.94 6.23
CA SER A 81 -4.06 -8.74 6.34
C SER A 81 -4.60 -7.82 5.23
N TYR A 82 -3.83 -6.81 4.84
CA TYR A 82 -4.19 -5.95 3.72
C TYR A 82 -4.21 -6.73 2.40
N ASN A 83 -3.20 -7.58 2.14
CA ASN A 83 -3.11 -8.39 0.93
C ASN A 83 -4.31 -9.34 0.80
N GLU A 84 -4.74 -9.96 1.89
CA GLU A 84 -5.95 -10.80 1.92
C GLU A 84 -7.21 -10.01 1.54
N GLN A 85 -7.36 -8.80 2.08
CA GLN A 85 -8.48 -7.91 1.75
C GLN A 85 -8.43 -7.46 0.29
N PHE A 86 -7.24 -7.10 -0.20
CA PHE A 86 -7.03 -6.66 -1.57
C PHE A 86 -7.31 -7.79 -2.57
N VAL A 87 -6.84 -9.00 -2.29
CA VAL A 87 -7.17 -10.21 -3.06
C VAL A 87 -8.68 -10.42 -3.10
N LYS A 88 -9.36 -10.36 -1.96
CA LYS A 88 -10.82 -10.53 -1.92
C LYS A 88 -11.56 -9.46 -2.72
N TYR A 89 -11.09 -8.22 -2.67
CA TYR A 89 -11.59 -7.11 -3.49
C TYR A 89 -11.45 -7.43 -4.99
N LEU A 90 -10.30 -7.93 -5.44
CA LEU A 90 -10.10 -8.37 -6.83
C LEU A 90 -11.00 -9.56 -7.20
N GLU A 91 -11.15 -10.55 -6.32
CA GLU A 91 -11.99 -11.73 -6.60
C GLU A 91 -13.47 -11.37 -6.76
N ASN A 92 -13.97 -10.45 -5.94
CA ASN A 92 -15.35 -9.95 -6.06
C ASN A 92 -15.57 -9.23 -7.40
N ALA A 93 -14.54 -8.55 -7.90
CA ALA A 93 -14.60 -7.84 -9.17
C ALA A 93 -14.56 -8.77 -10.40
N VAL A 94 -14.28 -10.07 -10.27
CA VAL A 94 -14.28 -10.97 -11.43
C VAL A 94 -15.68 -11.07 -12.08
N ALA A 95 -16.74 -11.01 -11.27
CA ALA A 95 -18.12 -11.07 -11.75
C ALA A 95 -18.64 -9.72 -12.29
N ASP A 96 -18.09 -8.61 -11.81
CA ASP A 96 -18.31 -7.26 -12.35
C ASP A 96 -16.95 -6.55 -12.51
N PRO A 97 -16.27 -6.73 -13.65
CA PRO A 97 -14.93 -6.20 -13.88
C PRO A 97 -14.85 -4.67 -13.83
N THR A 98 -15.97 -3.98 -14.02
CA THR A 98 -16.04 -2.52 -13.97
C THR A 98 -16.13 -1.97 -12.53
N SER A 99 -16.41 -2.83 -11.55
CA SER A 99 -16.44 -2.45 -10.13
C SER A 99 -15.12 -1.85 -9.64
N LEU A 100 -13.97 -2.27 -10.20
CA LEU A 100 -12.65 -1.74 -9.80
C LEU A 100 -12.44 -0.26 -10.14
N VAL A 101 -13.22 0.30 -11.08
CA VAL A 101 -13.16 1.74 -11.40
C VAL A 101 -14.22 2.56 -10.67
N THR A 102 -15.17 1.91 -9.99
CA THR A 102 -16.26 2.58 -9.27
C THR A 102 -16.18 2.41 -7.76
N GLN A 103 -15.49 1.37 -7.28
CA GLN A 103 -15.32 1.07 -5.86
C GLN A 103 -13.89 1.32 -5.42
N ASN A 104 -13.73 2.03 -4.30
CA ASN A 104 -12.41 2.26 -3.73
C ASN A 104 -11.80 0.93 -3.24
N PRO A 105 -10.49 0.70 -3.52
CA PRO A 105 -9.80 -0.45 -2.97
C PRO A 105 -9.68 -0.33 -1.45
N PRO A 106 -9.49 -1.44 -0.72
CA PRO A 106 -9.06 -1.39 0.67
C PRO A 106 -7.73 -0.64 0.77
N LEU A 107 -7.47 -0.03 1.92
CA LEU A 107 -6.22 0.67 2.19
C LEU A 107 -5.49 0.01 3.36
N PRO A 108 -4.15 -0.13 3.31
CA PRO A 108 -3.38 -0.59 4.45
C PRO A 108 -3.37 0.48 5.56
N ALA A 109 -2.81 0.13 6.72
CA ALA A 109 -2.57 1.06 7.81
C ALA A 109 -1.80 2.30 7.34
N LYS A 110 -2.02 3.46 7.97
CA LYS A 110 -1.52 4.76 7.51
C LYS A 110 0.00 4.77 7.33
N GLU A 111 0.73 4.16 8.26
CA GLU A 111 2.18 4.07 8.29
C GLU A 111 2.70 3.21 7.12
N ALA A 112 2.10 2.04 6.93
CA ALA A 112 2.42 1.14 5.82
C ALA A 112 2.08 1.80 4.48
N ARG A 113 0.93 2.49 4.38
CA ARG A 113 0.53 3.24 3.19
C ARG A 113 1.53 4.34 2.85
N ALA A 114 1.95 5.14 3.83
CA ALA A 114 2.92 6.21 3.62
C ALA A 114 4.29 5.65 3.19
N ARG A 115 4.72 4.53 3.80
CA ARG A 115 5.96 3.84 3.45
C ARG A 115 5.93 3.32 2.01
N LEU A 116 4.83 2.69 1.59
CA LEU A 116 4.64 2.21 0.23
C LEU A 116 4.59 3.37 -0.78
N ALA A 117 3.79 4.41 -0.50
CA ALA A 117 3.66 5.58 -1.36
C ALA A 117 5.00 6.28 -1.63
N ALA A 118 5.86 6.40 -0.60
CA ALA A 118 7.19 7.00 -0.73
C ALA A 118 8.14 6.19 -1.64
N LYS A 119 7.84 4.91 -1.89
CA LYS A 119 8.67 4.00 -2.69
C LYS A 119 8.16 3.82 -4.11
N GLU A 120 6.95 4.25 -4.44
CA GLU A 120 6.37 4.10 -5.79
C GLU A 120 7.31 4.60 -6.89
N THR A 121 7.96 5.75 -6.69
CA THR A 121 8.87 6.34 -7.70
C THR A 121 10.15 5.54 -7.92
N SER A 122 10.50 4.63 -6.99
CA SER A 122 11.67 3.75 -7.11
C SER A 122 11.36 2.44 -7.83
N VAL A 123 10.08 2.16 -8.10
CA VAL A 123 9.61 0.92 -8.71
C VAL A 123 9.24 1.16 -10.18
N PRO A 124 9.95 0.56 -11.15
CA PRO A 124 9.74 0.80 -12.58
C PRO A 124 8.32 0.54 -13.09
N GLU A 125 7.61 -0.40 -12.46
CA GLU A 125 6.24 -0.77 -12.78
C GLU A 125 5.22 0.29 -12.32
N CYS A 126 5.57 1.13 -11.36
CA CYS A 126 4.66 2.11 -10.74
C CYS A 126 4.69 3.47 -11.43
N LYS A 127 4.48 3.50 -12.75
CA LYS A 127 4.63 4.73 -13.57
C LYS A 127 3.57 5.80 -13.29
N ASP A 128 2.34 5.38 -12.97
CA ASP A 128 1.19 6.28 -12.80
C ASP A 128 0.82 6.51 -11.31
N GLY A 129 1.71 6.10 -10.40
CA GLY A 129 1.42 6.01 -8.96
C GLY A 129 0.30 5.00 -8.66
N THR A 130 0.12 4.64 -7.39
CA THR A 130 -0.98 3.76 -6.98
C THR A 130 -2.03 4.51 -6.17
N PHE A 131 -3.04 3.79 -5.68
CA PHE A 131 -4.01 4.34 -4.73
C PHE A 131 -3.39 4.63 -3.34
N PHE A 132 -2.16 4.18 -3.06
CA PHE A 132 -1.45 4.51 -1.80
C PHE A 132 -1.09 6.00 -1.73
N SER A 133 -0.65 6.61 -2.83
CA SER A 133 -0.32 8.04 -2.92
C SER A 133 -1.56 8.93 -2.99
N ARG A 134 -2.66 8.47 -3.61
CA ARG A 134 -3.93 9.23 -3.71
C ARG A 134 -4.64 9.43 -2.37
N GLY A 135 -4.49 8.47 -1.44
CA GLY A 135 -5.10 8.55 -0.11
C GLY A 135 -4.30 9.34 0.93
N ALA A 136 -3.02 9.64 0.66
CA ALA A 136 -2.13 10.35 1.59
C ALA A 136 -2.39 11.86 1.66
N GLY A 137 -3.08 12.44 0.66
CA GLY A 137 -3.39 13.87 0.56
C GLY A 137 -4.76 14.29 1.12
N ALA A 138 -5.59 13.36 1.61
CA ALA A 138 -6.88 13.69 2.22
C ALA A 138 -6.70 14.22 3.66
N THR A 139 -5.98 15.32 3.81
CA THR A 139 -6.21 16.21 4.95
C THR A 139 -7.49 16.98 4.62
N PRO A 140 -8.55 16.95 5.46
CA PRO A 140 -9.66 17.86 5.24
C PRO A 140 -9.11 19.28 5.25
N SER A 141 -9.38 20.05 4.20
CA SER A 141 -9.13 21.49 4.24
C SER A 141 -9.94 22.09 5.40
N PRO A 142 -9.36 23.04 6.17
CA PRO A 142 -10.08 23.72 7.25
C PRO A 142 -11.31 24.48 6.75
#